data_AF-A0A919M2Q6-F1
#
_entry.id   AF-A0A919M2Q6-F1
#
_cell.length_a   1.000
_cell.length_b   1.000
_cell.length_c   1.000
_cell.angle_alpha   90.00
_cell.angle_beta   90.00
_cell.angle_gamma   90.00
#
_symmetry.space_group_name_H-M   'P 1'
#
loop_
_entity.id
_entity.type
_entity.pdbx_description
1 polymer ?
#
loop_
_entity_poly.entity_id
_entity_poly.type
_entity_poly.pdbx_seq_one_letter_code
_entity_poly.pdbx_strand_id
1 'polypeptide(L)'
;MLGHTCYAETISVYGTEPVFTDGDDTPWSKGFLASSYASRGLKMRFTSGSGSEVQMGYAEGKSMLYLEARCIYITKAAGVQGLQNGSVSCIGVPSAVPSGIRAVLAENLICSALDLECASSNDQTFTHSDMRRTARLLMQFLPGTDFISSGYSAVPNYDNMFAGSNEDAEDFDDYNVIQRDLKVDGGLRPVREEDVIAIRNKAARALQAVFAGMGLPPITDEEVEAATYAHGSKDMPERNIVEDIKFAQEIINKNRNGLEVVKALAKGGFPDVAQDMLNIQKAKLTGDYLHTSAIIVGEGQVLSAVNDVNDYAGPATGYRLQGERWEEIKNIPGALDPNELG
;
A
#
# COMPACT_ATOMS: atom_id res chain seq x y z
N MET A 1 -1.77 6.25 -17.13
CA MET A 1 -1.20 7.19 -18.14
C MET A 1 -1.62 8.65 -17.92
N LEU A 2 -2.89 8.93 -17.60
CA LEU A 2 -3.41 10.31 -17.40
C LEU A 2 -2.79 11.09 -16.21
N GLY A 3 -1.87 10.50 -15.45
CA GLY A 3 -1.20 11.16 -14.33
C GLY A 3 -1.96 11.12 -13.00
N HIS A 4 -3.10 10.44 -12.92
CA HIS A 4 -3.91 10.32 -11.69
C HIS A 4 -3.37 9.31 -10.66
N THR A 5 -2.32 8.57 -11.01
CA THR A 5 -1.64 7.63 -10.12
C THR A 5 -0.13 7.85 -10.17
N CYS A 6 0.55 7.41 -9.12
CA CYS A 6 2.02 7.47 -8.98
C CYS A 6 2.68 6.17 -9.43
N TYR A 7 2.05 5.04 -9.12
CA TYR A 7 2.55 3.69 -9.39
C TYR A 7 1.38 2.72 -9.66
N ALA A 8 1.70 1.47 -9.99
CA ALA A 8 0.76 0.36 -10.06
C ALA A 8 1.34 -0.91 -9.41
N GLU A 9 0.49 -1.71 -8.76
CA GLU A 9 0.95 -2.87 -7.99
C GLU A 9 0.15 -4.14 -8.28
N THR A 10 -1.16 -4.03 -8.47
CA THR A 10 -2.07 -5.14 -8.84
C THR A 10 -1.92 -5.54 -10.32
N ILE A 11 -0.69 -5.64 -10.80
CA ILE A 11 -0.34 -6.16 -12.11
C ILE A 11 -0.07 -7.66 -11.95
N SER A 12 -1.17 -8.43 -11.88
CA SER A 12 -1.13 -9.82 -11.41
C SER A 12 -0.43 -10.80 -12.36
N VAL A 13 0.29 -11.78 -11.81
CA VAL A 13 0.85 -12.94 -12.53
C VAL A 13 0.50 -14.24 -11.79
N TYR A 14 0.44 -15.36 -12.52
CA TYR A 14 -0.12 -16.61 -12.01
C TYR A 14 0.75 -17.82 -12.32
N GLY A 15 0.62 -18.84 -11.48
CA GLY A 15 1.50 -20.02 -11.47
C GLY A 15 1.12 -21.12 -12.45
N THR A 16 -0.02 -21.03 -13.14
CA THR A 16 -0.45 -21.99 -14.17
C THR A 16 -1.05 -21.26 -15.38
N GLU A 17 -0.90 -21.84 -16.58
CA GLU A 17 -1.39 -21.22 -17.82
C GLU A 17 -2.92 -21.03 -17.87
N PRO A 18 -3.75 -21.99 -17.41
CA PRO A 18 -5.20 -21.78 -17.40
C PRO A 18 -5.60 -20.60 -16.50
N VAL A 19 -4.99 -20.48 -15.32
CA VAL A 19 -5.25 -19.37 -14.39
C VAL A 19 -4.74 -18.04 -14.95
N PHE A 20 -3.59 -18.04 -15.63
CA PHE A 20 -3.09 -16.86 -16.33
C PHE A 20 -4.07 -16.38 -17.41
N THR A 21 -4.66 -17.33 -18.15
CA THR A 21 -5.65 -17.06 -19.19
C THR A 21 -6.95 -16.51 -18.61
N ASP A 22 -7.46 -17.09 -17.51
CA ASP A 22 -8.63 -16.54 -16.80
C ASP A 22 -8.33 -15.19 -16.15
N GLY A 23 -7.05 -14.93 -15.83
CA GLY A 23 -6.53 -13.63 -15.45
C GLY A 23 -6.36 -12.64 -16.62
N ASP A 24 -6.79 -13.01 -17.82
CA ASP A 24 -6.77 -12.25 -19.09
C ASP A 24 -5.38 -11.79 -19.53
N ASP A 25 -4.35 -12.59 -19.25
CA ASP A 25 -2.98 -12.25 -19.59
C ASP A 25 -2.11 -13.48 -19.92
N THR A 26 -0.89 -13.21 -20.35
CA THR A 26 0.20 -14.18 -20.50
C THR A 26 1.46 -13.59 -19.86
N PRO A 27 2.51 -14.39 -19.62
CA PRO A 27 3.80 -13.85 -19.19
C PRO A 27 4.32 -12.74 -20.12
N TRP A 28 4.08 -12.84 -21.44
CA TRP A 28 4.49 -11.82 -22.41
C TRP A 28 3.66 -10.54 -22.34
N SER A 29 2.33 -10.62 -22.23
CA SER A 29 1.50 -9.43 -22.09
C SER A 29 1.84 -8.68 -20.80
N LYS A 30 2.09 -9.40 -19.70
CA LYS A 30 2.55 -8.82 -18.44
C LYS A 30 3.93 -8.20 -18.52
N GLY A 31 4.90 -8.86 -19.14
CA GLY A 31 6.23 -8.28 -19.36
C GLY A 31 6.19 -7.02 -20.24
N PHE A 32 5.35 -7.01 -21.27
CA PHE A 32 5.10 -5.84 -22.09
C PHE A 32 4.40 -4.71 -21.30
N LEU A 33 3.43 -5.05 -20.45
CA LEU A 33 2.72 -4.09 -19.60
C LEU A 33 3.67 -3.45 -18.57
N ALA A 34 4.55 -4.24 -17.94
CA ALA A 34 5.60 -3.72 -17.05
C ALA A 34 6.49 -2.70 -17.76
N SER A 35 6.97 -3.06 -18.95
CA SER A 35 7.76 -2.15 -19.80
C SER A 35 6.97 -0.90 -20.21
N SER A 36 5.65 -1.03 -20.41
CA SER A 36 4.76 0.09 -20.74
C SER A 36 4.65 1.09 -19.58
N TYR A 37 4.55 0.63 -18.34
CA TYR A 37 4.62 1.50 -17.16
C TYR A 37 5.98 2.20 -17.06
N ALA A 38 7.08 1.44 -17.14
CA ALA A 38 8.44 1.99 -17.08
C ALA A 38 8.70 3.03 -18.18
N SER A 39 8.21 2.80 -19.40
CA SER A 39 8.34 3.75 -20.53
C SER A 39 7.63 5.08 -20.31
N ARG A 40 6.69 5.15 -19.36
CA ARG A 40 5.99 6.37 -18.93
C ARG A 40 6.55 6.92 -17.62
N GLY A 41 7.69 6.39 -17.18
CA GLY A 41 8.31 6.72 -15.91
C GLY A 41 7.39 6.43 -14.74
N LEU A 42 6.63 5.33 -14.78
CA LEU A 42 5.74 4.93 -13.69
C LEU A 42 6.32 3.74 -12.94
N LYS A 43 6.57 3.91 -11.63
CA LYS A 43 6.93 2.79 -10.74
C LYS A 43 5.84 1.74 -10.84
N MET A 44 6.24 0.48 -10.87
CA MET A 44 5.29 -0.61 -10.76
C MET A 44 5.91 -1.83 -10.14
N ARG A 45 5.04 -2.72 -9.64
CA ARG A 45 5.38 -4.08 -9.25
C ARG A 45 4.31 -5.03 -9.78
N PHE A 46 4.65 -6.32 -9.82
CA PHE A 46 3.63 -7.34 -10.02
C PHE A 46 2.94 -7.68 -8.69
N THR A 47 1.84 -8.40 -8.78
CA THR A 47 1.20 -9.07 -7.64
C THR A 47 1.09 -10.57 -7.94
N SER A 48 1.38 -11.41 -6.97
CA SER A 48 1.05 -12.84 -6.96
C SER A 48 0.64 -13.23 -5.55
N GLY A 49 0.60 -14.52 -5.24
CA GLY A 49 0.28 -14.98 -3.89
C GLY A 49 -0.16 -16.43 -3.88
N SER A 50 0.36 -17.20 -2.94
CA SER A 50 -0.08 -18.59 -2.77
C SER A 50 -1.61 -18.71 -2.62
N GLY A 51 -2.21 -19.58 -3.42
CA GLY A 51 -3.64 -19.90 -3.33
C GLY A 51 -4.47 -19.40 -4.52
N SER A 52 -3.97 -18.47 -5.33
CA SER A 52 -4.65 -17.97 -6.54
C SER A 52 -5.09 -19.09 -7.46
N GLU A 53 -4.19 -20.03 -7.79
CA GLU A 53 -4.50 -21.09 -8.76
C GLU A 53 -5.50 -22.12 -8.21
N VAL A 54 -5.55 -22.28 -6.88
CA VAL A 54 -6.56 -23.12 -6.22
C VAL A 54 -7.91 -22.41 -6.23
N GLN A 55 -7.94 -21.12 -5.86
CA GLN A 55 -9.14 -20.29 -5.87
C GLN A 55 -9.76 -20.17 -7.26
N MET A 56 -8.92 -20.12 -8.30
CA MET A 56 -9.32 -20.05 -9.70
C MET A 56 -9.46 -21.43 -10.37
N GLY A 57 -9.31 -22.52 -9.63
CA GLY A 57 -9.73 -23.87 -10.06
C GLY A 57 -8.71 -24.70 -10.85
N TYR A 58 -7.50 -24.20 -11.12
CA TYR A 58 -6.50 -24.90 -11.95
C TYR A 58 -5.09 -24.94 -11.32
N ALA A 59 -4.97 -25.61 -10.17
CA ALA A 59 -3.69 -25.77 -9.45
C ALA A 59 -2.75 -26.87 -10.01
N GLU A 60 -3.15 -27.58 -11.08
CA GLU A 60 -2.35 -28.62 -11.76
C GLU A 60 -1.77 -29.70 -10.81
N GLY A 61 -2.43 -29.99 -9.68
CA GLY A 61 -1.95 -30.94 -8.67
C GLY A 61 -0.66 -30.52 -7.96
N LYS A 62 -0.34 -29.23 -7.94
CA LYS A 62 0.86 -28.68 -7.29
C LYS A 62 0.53 -28.00 -5.97
N SER A 63 1.53 -27.88 -5.09
CA SER A 63 1.41 -27.08 -3.88
C SER A 63 1.36 -25.58 -4.21
N MET A 64 0.65 -24.80 -3.39
CA MET A 64 0.53 -23.35 -3.56
C MET A 64 1.91 -22.66 -3.58
N LEU A 65 2.83 -23.04 -2.68
CA LEU A 65 4.17 -22.44 -2.62
C LEU A 65 5.02 -22.72 -3.88
N TYR A 66 4.84 -23.88 -4.51
CA TYR A 66 5.52 -24.18 -5.78
C TYR A 66 4.98 -23.30 -6.92
N LEU A 67 3.66 -23.12 -6.99
CA LEU A 67 3.04 -22.27 -8.01
C LEU A 67 3.42 -20.81 -7.79
N GLU A 68 3.43 -20.36 -6.54
CA GLU A 68 3.91 -19.03 -6.19
C GLU A 68 5.39 -18.83 -6.51
N ALA A 69 6.24 -19.84 -6.33
CA ALA A 69 7.62 -19.76 -6.80
C ALA A 69 7.68 -19.53 -8.32
N ARG A 70 6.79 -20.13 -9.13
CA ARG A 70 6.72 -19.82 -10.57
C ARG A 70 6.37 -18.34 -10.79
N CYS A 71 5.40 -17.79 -10.05
CA CYS A 71 5.03 -16.38 -10.12
C CYS A 71 6.20 -15.44 -9.80
N ILE A 72 6.95 -15.74 -8.75
CA ILE A 72 8.13 -14.96 -8.34
C ILE A 72 9.19 -14.97 -9.46
N TYR A 73 9.45 -16.14 -10.06
CA TYR A 73 10.39 -16.25 -11.18
C TYR A 73 9.88 -15.57 -12.46
N ILE A 74 8.57 -15.57 -12.73
CA ILE A 74 7.97 -14.79 -13.83
C ILE A 74 8.22 -13.30 -13.60
N THR A 75 8.04 -12.83 -12.37
CA THR A 75 8.30 -11.44 -11.99
C THR A 75 9.76 -11.05 -12.21
N LYS A 76 10.69 -11.87 -11.73
CA LYS A 76 12.12 -11.64 -11.95
C LYS A 76 12.49 -11.68 -13.43
N ALA A 77 11.94 -12.63 -14.19
CA ALA A 77 12.19 -12.77 -15.63
C ALA A 77 11.64 -11.60 -16.46
N ALA A 78 10.54 -10.98 -16.01
CA ALA A 78 9.96 -9.81 -16.66
C ALA A 78 10.78 -8.52 -16.44
N GLY A 79 11.82 -8.55 -15.59
CA GLY A 79 12.61 -7.37 -15.24
C GLY A 79 11.85 -6.38 -14.36
N VAL A 80 10.82 -6.85 -13.64
CA VAL A 80 10.07 -6.04 -12.70
C VAL A 80 10.86 -5.90 -11.40
N GLN A 81 10.90 -4.71 -10.83
CA GLN A 81 11.70 -4.37 -9.65
C GLN A 81 11.19 -4.98 -8.33
N GLY A 82 9.91 -5.32 -8.27
CA GLY A 82 9.26 -5.77 -7.04
C GLY A 82 8.03 -6.63 -7.25
N LEU A 83 7.53 -7.17 -6.16
CA LEU A 83 6.38 -8.06 -6.11
C LEU A 83 5.60 -7.84 -4.81
N GLN A 84 4.30 -7.68 -4.94
CA GLN A 84 3.37 -7.91 -3.83
C GLN A 84 3.04 -9.41 -3.77
N ASN A 85 3.40 -10.08 -2.67
CA ASN A 85 3.03 -11.47 -2.43
C ASN A 85 2.89 -11.79 -0.93
N GLY A 86 2.71 -13.06 -0.58
CA GLY A 86 2.31 -13.48 0.77
C GLY A 86 0.84 -13.85 0.81
N SER A 87 0.38 -14.59 -0.21
CA SER A 87 -1.01 -14.94 -0.51
C SER A 87 -1.95 -13.82 -0.91
N VAL A 88 -1.81 -12.62 -0.31
CA VAL A 88 -2.60 -11.44 -0.68
C VAL A 88 -4.10 -11.77 -0.57
N SER A 89 -4.91 -11.48 -1.58
CA SER A 89 -6.36 -11.70 -1.57
C SER A 89 -6.77 -13.16 -1.50
N CYS A 90 -5.84 -14.10 -1.63
CA CYS A 90 -6.11 -15.52 -1.52
C CYS A 90 -5.78 -16.08 -0.13
N ILE A 91 -5.47 -15.26 0.88
CA ILE A 91 -5.00 -15.71 2.22
C ILE A 91 -5.92 -16.72 2.92
N GLY A 92 -7.22 -16.70 2.62
CA GLY A 92 -8.17 -17.72 3.08
C GLY A 92 -7.80 -19.14 2.65
N VAL A 93 -7.10 -19.31 1.52
CA VAL A 93 -6.74 -20.61 0.94
C VAL A 93 -5.54 -21.26 1.65
N PRO A 94 -4.32 -20.66 1.72
CA PRO A 94 -3.24 -21.27 2.47
C PRO A 94 -3.55 -21.31 3.96
N SER A 95 -4.22 -20.32 4.54
CA SER A 95 -4.55 -20.32 5.98
C SER A 95 -5.50 -21.46 6.39
N ALA A 96 -6.22 -22.08 5.44
CA ALA A 96 -7.08 -23.22 5.69
C ALA A 96 -6.31 -24.55 5.82
N VAL A 97 -5.02 -24.60 5.46
CA VAL A 97 -4.23 -25.84 5.44
C VAL A 97 -3.03 -25.79 6.40
N PRO A 98 -2.50 -26.96 6.83
CA PRO A 98 -1.32 -27.01 7.69
C PRO A 98 -0.13 -26.25 7.10
N SER A 99 0.63 -25.56 7.96
CA SER A 99 1.79 -24.75 7.57
C SER A 99 1.48 -23.60 6.57
N GLY A 100 0.22 -23.24 6.36
CA GLY A 100 -0.18 -22.16 5.46
C GLY A 100 0.48 -20.81 5.74
N ILE A 101 0.39 -20.33 6.99
CA ILE A 101 0.99 -19.06 7.39
C ILE A 101 2.53 -19.09 7.29
N ARG A 102 3.14 -20.25 7.53
CA ARG A 102 4.58 -20.42 7.27
C ARG A 102 4.90 -20.39 5.77
N ALA A 103 4.03 -20.91 4.90
CA ALA A 103 4.21 -20.85 3.45
C ALA A 103 4.13 -19.40 2.94
N VAL A 104 3.23 -18.60 3.52
CA VAL A 104 3.12 -17.14 3.28
C VAL A 104 4.42 -16.41 3.64
N LEU A 105 5.06 -16.73 4.76
CA LEU A 105 6.39 -16.20 5.04
C LEU A 105 7.44 -16.70 4.03
N ALA A 106 7.38 -17.98 3.65
CA ALA A 106 8.36 -18.58 2.75
C ALA A 106 8.33 -17.96 1.34
N GLU A 107 7.18 -17.61 0.79
CA GLU A 107 7.10 -16.93 -0.52
C GLU A 107 7.63 -15.49 -0.47
N ASN A 108 7.42 -14.75 0.64
CA ASN A 108 8.04 -13.43 0.83
C ASN A 108 9.57 -13.55 0.88
N LEU A 109 10.07 -14.58 1.57
CA LEU A 109 11.50 -14.87 1.62
C LEU A 109 12.06 -15.26 0.25
N ILE A 110 11.37 -16.09 -0.53
CA ILE A 110 11.79 -16.43 -1.90
C ILE A 110 11.86 -15.18 -2.77
N CYS A 111 10.87 -14.29 -2.68
CA CYS A 111 10.85 -13.01 -3.38
C CYS A 111 12.09 -12.16 -3.05
N SER A 112 12.30 -11.89 -1.76
CA SER A 112 13.40 -11.07 -1.27
C SER A 112 14.77 -11.70 -1.57
N ALA A 113 14.91 -13.03 -1.42
CA ALA A 113 16.12 -13.76 -1.75
C ALA A 113 16.43 -13.79 -3.25
N LEU A 114 15.44 -13.49 -4.10
CA LEU A 114 15.60 -13.31 -5.53
C LEU A 114 15.88 -11.85 -5.90
N ASP A 115 16.20 -10.99 -4.92
CA ASP A 115 16.56 -9.58 -5.12
C ASP A 115 15.42 -8.81 -5.82
N LEU A 116 14.21 -8.97 -5.28
CA LEU A 116 13.02 -8.20 -5.63
C LEU A 116 12.56 -7.45 -4.38
N GLU A 117 12.07 -6.23 -4.56
CA GLU A 117 11.28 -5.53 -3.55
C GLU A 117 10.07 -6.41 -3.18
N CYS A 118 9.85 -6.64 -1.89
CA CYS A 118 8.77 -7.47 -1.38
C CYS A 118 7.74 -6.63 -0.60
N ALA A 119 6.60 -6.36 -1.22
CA ALA A 119 5.42 -5.82 -0.54
C ALA A 119 4.61 -6.98 0.04
N SER A 120 4.74 -7.25 1.35
CA SER A 120 4.57 -8.59 1.90
C SER A 120 3.17 -8.94 2.42
N SER A 121 2.13 -8.52 1.69
CA SER A 121 0.72 -8.79 2.02
C SER A 121 0.36 -8.20 3.39
N ASN A 122 -0.08 -8.98 4.39
CA ASN A 122 -0.71 -8.46 5.62
C ASN A 122 -1.84 -7.45 5.31
N ASP A 123 -2.53 -7.68 4.20
CA ASP A 123 -3.42 -6.72 3.55
C ASP A 123 -4.84 -7.23 3.41
N GLN A 124 -5.11 -8.47 3.86
CA GLN A 124 -6.35 -9.20 3.60
C GLN A 124 -6.79 -10.03 4.80
N THR A 125 -8.10 -10.02 5.09
CA THR A 125 -8.69 -10.81 6.18
C THR A 125 -8.66 -12.31 5.91
N PHE A 126 -8.40 -13.11 6.95
CA PHE A 126 -8.47 -14.58 6.87
C PHE A 126 -9.01 -15.26 8.13
N THR A 127 -9.28 -14.48 9.18
CA THR A 127 -9.64 -15.02 10.49
C THR A 127 -10.43 -14.02 11.30
N HIS A 128 -11.27 -14.54 12.20
CA HIS A 128 -12.03 -13.79 13.19
C HIS A 128 -11.27 -13.60 14.52
N SER A 129 -10.05 -14.14 14.63
CA SER A 129 -9.28 -14.14 15.87
C SER A 129 -8.13 -13.16 15.78
N ASP A 130 -8.11 -12.19 16.69
CA ASP A 130 -7.01 -11.23 16.83
C ASP A 130 -5.67 -11.94 17.01
N MET A 131 -5.62 -12.92 17.90
CA MET A 131 -4.43 -13.75 18.13
C MET A 131 -3.88 -14.37 16.83
N ARG A 132 -4.77 -14.85 15.95
CA ARG A 132 -4.35 -15.55 14.73
C ARG A 132 -3.87 -14.56 13.66
N ARG A 133 -4.52 -13.40 13.50
CA ARG A 133 -4.07 -12.37 12.55
C ARG A 133 -2.78 -11.69 13.01
N THR A 134 -2.60 -11.44 14.31
CA THR A 134 -1.33 -10.93 14.86
C THR A 134 -0.19 -11.92 14.63
N ALA A 135 -0.40 -13.21 14.87
CA ALA A 135 0.63 -14.23 14.60
C ALA A 135 1.04 -14.28 13.12
N ARG A 136 0.11 -14.03 12.20
CA ARG A 136 0.40 -13.91 10.76
C ARG A 136 1.20 -12.64 10.46
N LEU A 137 0.79 -11.47 10.97
CA LEU A 137 1.50 -10.20 10.81
C LEU A 137 2.95 -10.27 11.27
N LEU A 138 3.17 -10.83 12.47
CA LEU A 138 4.49 -10.89 13.10
C LEU A 138 5.53 -11.65 12.27
N MET A 139 5.11 -12.48 11.31
CA MET A 139 6.04 -13.15 10.41
C MET A 139 6.83 -12.18 9.53
N GLN A 140 6.23 -11.04 9.14
CA GLN A 140 6.88 -10.01 8.32
C GLN A 140 7.23 -8.76 9.14
N PHE A 141 6.42 -8.42 10.13
CA PHE A 141 6.67 -7.26 11.00
C PHE A 141 7.99 -7.38 11.77
N LEU A 142 8.29 -8.54 12.34
CA LEU A 142 9.50 -8.75 13.14
C LEU A 142 10.81 -8.60 12.34
N PRO A 143 10.99 -9.27 11.19
CA PRO A 143 12.22 -9.10 10.40
C PRO A 143 12.26 -7.79 9.61
N GLY A 144 11.12 -7.20 9.30
CA GLY A 144 10.98 -6.12 8.33
C GLY A 144 11.05 -6.63 6.88
N THR A 145 10.22 -6.05 6.02
CA THR A 145 10.25 -6.18 4.55
C THR A 145 10.17 -4.78 3.95
N ASP A 146 10.30 -4.65 2.62
CA ASP A 146 10.22 -3.34 1.96
C ASP A 146 8.89 -2.63 2.25
N PHE A 147 7.79 -3.40 2.30
CA PHE A 147 6.51 -2.97 2.86
C PHE A 147 5.96 -4.09 3.74
N ILE A 148 6.03 -3.93 5.08
CA ILE A 148 5.58 -4.91 6.08
C ILE A 148 4.14 -5.36 5.81
N SER A 149 3.27 -4.39 5.58
CA SER A 149 1.97 -4.60 4.96
C SER A 149 1.93 -3.88 3.62
N SER A 150 1.43 -4.56 2.60
CA SER A 150 1.15 -4.00 1.27
C SER A 150 -0.27 -3.43 1.16
N GLY A 151 -1.01 -3.37 2.28
CA GLY A 151 -2.38 -2.87 2.29
C GLY A 151 -3.01 -2.83 3.68
N TYR A 152 -2.29 -2.29 4.67
CA TYR A 152 -2.86 -1.98 5.98
C TYR A 152 -4.07 -1.08 5.76
N SER A 153 -5.24 -1.46 6.25
CA SER A 153 -6.45 -0.67 5.98
C SER A 153 -6.41 0.63 6.78
N ALA A 154 -6.21 1.76 6.10
CA ALA A 154 -6.27 3.08 6.74
C ALA A 154 -7.71 3.58 7.01
N VAL A 155 -8.69 2.70 6.82
CA VAL A 155 -10.11 2.86 7.12
C VAL A 155 -10.58 1.65 7.92
N PRO A 156 -11.67 1.75 8.71
CA PRO A 156 -12.24 0.56 9.33
C PRO A 156 -12.61 -0.49 8.29
N ASN A 157 -12.46 -1.77 8.62
CA ASN A 157 -12.59 -2.85 7.66
C ASN A 157 -13.97 -2.94 6.98
N TYR A 158 -15.02 -2.36 7.58
CA TYR A 158 -16.33 -2.28 6.92
C TYR A 158 -16.32 -1.39 5.66
N ASP A 159 -15.36 -0.48 5.53
CA ASP A 159 -15.13 0.37 4.35
C ASP A 159 -14.03 -0.14 3.42
N ASN A 160 -13.32 -1.19 3.83
CA ASN A 160 -12.24 -1.72 3.03
C ASN A 160 -12.79 -2.47 1.80
N MET A 161 -12.66 -1.83 0.63
CA MET A 161 -13.14 -2.36 -0.65
C MET A 161 -12.33 -3.55 -1.19
N PHE A 162 -11.27 -3.96 -0.51
CA PHE A 162 -10.56 -5.23 -0.76
C PHE A 162 -11.08 -6.34 0.17
N ALA A 163 -12.32 -6.22 0.68
CA ALA A 163 -12.95 -7.19 1.58
C ALA A 163 -12.24 -7.33 2.95
N GLY A 164 -11.67 -6.22 3.44
CA GLY A 164 -11.00 -6.16 4.73
C GLY A 164 -9.53 -6.54 4.67
N SER A 165 -8.71 -5.81 5.41
CA SER A 165 -7.29 -6.08 5.63
C SER A 165 -7.03 -6.85 6.93
N ASN A 166 -5.82 -7.41 7.07
CA ASN A 166 -5.41 -8.13 8.27
C ASN A 166 -5.32 -7.21 9.50
N GLU A 167 -4.96 -5.95 9.27
CA GLU A 167 -5.04 -4.85 10.22
C GLU A 167 -5.86 -3.70 9.63
N ASP A 168 -6.59 -2.98 10.48
CA ASP A 168 -7.34 -1.80 10.07
C ASP A 168 -7.14 -0.57 10.96
N ALA A 169 -7.91 0.49 10.69
CA ALA A 169 -7.80 1.75 11.41
C ALA A 169 -8.07 1.62 12.92
N GLU A 170 -8.77 0.59 13.37
CA GLU A 170 -9.03 0.33 14.80
C GLU A 170 -7.83 -0.34 15.48
N ASP A 171 -6.88 -0.88 14.70
CA ASP A 171 -5.66 -1.52 15.21
C ASP A 171 -4.45 -0.56 15.32
N PHE A 172 -4.59 0.73 14.95
CA PHE A 172 -3.44 1.64 14.87
C PHE A 172 -2.69 1.79 16.20
N ASP A 173 -3.42 1.84 17.31
CA ASP A 173 -2.82 1.98 18.64
C ASP A 173 -2.09 0.70 19.06
N ASP A 174 -2.69 -0.48 18.84
CA ASP A 174 -2.04 -1.77 19.08
C ASP A 174 -0.77 -1.93 18.24
N TYR A 175 -0.80 -1.53 16.97
CA TYR A 175 0.38 -1.56 16.11
C TYR A 175 1.52 -0.67 16.65
N ASN A 176 1.18 0.54 17.12
CA ASN A 176 2.15 1.45 17.76
C ASN A 176 2.70 0.89 19.08
N VAL A 177 1.86 0.26 19.90
CA VAL A 177 2.28 -0.39 21.15
C VAL A 177 3.22 -1.56 20.85
N ILE A 178 2.92 -2.40 19.87
CA ILE A 178 3.79 -3.54 19.48
C ILE A 178 5.15 -3.06 18.98
N GLN A 179 5.21 -1.99 18.17
CA GLN A 179 6.48 -1.38 17.75
C GLN A 179 7.33 -0.98 18.97
N ARG A 180 6.70 -0.32 19.95
CA ARG A 180 7.34 0.10 21.19
C ARG A 180 7.79 -1.08 22.05
N ASP A 181 6.96 -2.10 22.22
CA ASP A 181 7.24 -3.23 23.10
C ASP A 181 8.39 -4.09 22.58
N LEU A 182 8.46 -4.29 21.26
CA LEU A 182 9.45 -5.17 20.63
C LEU A 182 10.70 -4.41 20.18
N LYS A 183 10.69 -3.08 20.25
CA LYS A 183 11.71 -2.21 19.63
C LYS A 183 11.91 -2.57 18.16
N VAL A 184 10.79 -2.72 17.46
CA VAL A 184 10.71 -3.01 16.02
C VAL A 184 10.12 -1.79 15.32
N ASP A 185 10.73 -1.39 14.21
CA ASP A 185 10.17 -0.34 13.37
C ASP A 185 9.14 -0.96 12.41
N GLY A 186 7.88 -0.72 12.69
CA GLY A 186 6.75 -1.16 11.87
C GLY A 186 6.38 -0.17 10.76
N GLY A 187 7.14 0.91 10.59
CA GLY A 187 6.90 1.94 9.58
C GLY A 187 5.80 2.96 9.90
N LEU A 188 5.12 2.83 11.05
CA LEU A 188 4.06 3.76 11.49
C LEU A 188 4.49 4.56 12.73
N ARG A 189 3.68 5.53 13.15
CA ARG A 189 3.95 6.35 14.32
C ARG A 189 2.66 6.74 15.05
N PRO A 190 2.73 7.01 16.37
CA PRO A 190 1.63 7.69 17.05
C PRO A 190 1.42 9.09 16.46
N VAL A 191 0.17 9.53 16.44
CA VAL A 191 -0.25 10.86 15.96
C VAL A 191 -1.20 11.50 16.98
N ARG A 192 -1.26 12.84 17.00
CA ARG A 192 -2.18 13.57 17.87
C ARG A 192 -3.49 13.80 17.14
N GLU A 193 -4.61 13.64 17.83
CA GLU A 193 -5.95 13.84 17.26
C GLU A 193 -6.11 15.22 16.60
N GLU A 194 -5.63 16.28 17.25
CA GLU A 194 -5.70 17.65 16.72
C GLU A 194 -4.96 17.82 15.38
N ASP A 195 -3.83 17.12 15.20
CA ASP A 195 -3.05 17.16 13.95
C ASP A 195 -3.78 16.36 12.85
N VAL A 196 -4.40 15.24 13.23
CA VAL A 196 -5.19 14.38 12.32
C VAL A 196 -6.44 15.12 11.84
N ILE A 197 -7.18 15.78 12.74
CA ILE A 197 -8.33 16.62 12.40
C ILE A 197 -7.90 17.70 11.40
N ALA A 198 -6.80 18.42 11.70
CA ALA A 198 -6.31 19.50 10.85
C ALA A 198 -5.92 19.00 9.44
N ILE A 199 -5.20 17.87 9.33
CA ILE A 199 -4.76 17.36 8.03
C ILE A 199 -5.92 16.78 7.22
N ARG A 200 -6.89 16.10 7.86
CA ARG A 200 -8.10 15.60 7.20
C ARG A 200 -8.96 16.74 6.66
N ASN A 201 -9.16 17.79 7.46
CA ASN A 201 -9.89 18.99 7.04
C ASN A 201 -9.20 19.69 5.86
N LYS A 202 -7.87 19.84 5.92
CA LYS A 202 -7.09 20.41 4.80
C LYS A 202 -7.24 19.58 3.54
N ALA A 203 -7.16 18.24 3.64
CA ALA A 203 -7.33 17.33 2.52
C ALA A 203 -8.74 17.41 1.91
N ALA A 204 -9.79 17.42 2.74
CA ALA A 204 -11.17 17.54 2.29
C ALA A 204 -11.43 18.88 1.56
N ARG A 205 -10.94 20.00 2.10
CA ARG A 205 -11.03 21.31 1.43
C ARG A 205 -10.20 21.39 0.15
N ALA A 206 -9.03 20.75 0.10
CA ALA A 206 -8.22 20.68 -1.12
C ALA A 206 -8.95 19.91 -2.22
N LEU A 207 -9.59 18.77 -1.88
CA LEU A 207 -10.38 18.00 -2.83
C LEU A 207 -11.64 18.76 -3.27
N GLN A 208 -12.31 19.45 -2.36
CA GLN A 208 -13.42 20.36 -2.67
C GLN A 208 -12.98 21.42 -3.70
N ALA A 209 -11.83 22.06 -3.50
CA ALA A 209 -11.29 23.04 -4.43
C ALA A 209 -10.91 22.42 -5.80
N VAL A 210 -10.41 21.17 -5.82
CA VAL A 210 -10.18 20.42 -7.07
C VAL A 210 -11.48 20.19 -7.82
N PHE A 211 -12.52 19.68 -7.15
CA PHE A 211 -13.82 19.41 -7.76
C PHE A 211 -14.44 20.69 -8.32
N ALA A 212 -14.40 21.79 -7.55
CA ALA A 212 -14.86 23.10 -8.03
C ALA A 212 -14.05 23.59 -9.25
N GLY A 213 -12.71 23.56 -9.17
CA GLY A 213 -11.83 24.01 -10.25
C GLY A 213 -11.89 23.16 -11.52
N MET A 214 -12.28 21.89 -11.38
CA MET A 214 -12.46 20.95 -12.49
C MET A 214 -13.92 20.87 -12.98
N GLY A 215 -14.87 21.55 -12.32
CA GLY A 215 -16.29 21.50 -12.69
C GLY A 215 -16.91 20.11 -12.50
N LEU A 216 -16.52 19.40 -11.44
CA LEU A 216 -17.08 18.11 -11.03
C LEU A 216 -18.28 18.32 -10.08
N PRO A 217 -19.09 17.27 -9.80
CA PRO A 217 -20.21 17.38 -8.87
C PRO A 217 -19.78 17.94 -7.50
N PRO A 218 -20.41 18.99 -6.97
CA PRO A 218 -19.89 19.72 -5.81
C PRO A 218 -19.58 18.81 -4.61
N ILE A 219 -18.53 19.18 -3.88
CA ILE A 219 -18.31 18.72 -2.50
C ILE A 219 -18.75 19.87 -1.60
N THR A 220 -19.72 19.61 -0.74
CA THR A 220 -20.30 20.59 0.17
C THR A 220 -19.44 20.78 1.42
N ASP A 221 -19.66 21.89 2.14
CA ASP A 221 -18.98 22.10 3.43
C ASP A 221 -19.43 21.07 4.49
N GLU A 222 -20.65 20.54 4.38
CA GLU A 222 -21.14 19.44 5.21
C GLU A 222 -20.30 18.17 5.00
N GLU A 223 -19.98 17.82 3.76
CA GLU A 223 -19.09 16.68 3.46
C GLU A 223 -17.65 16.93 3.91
N VAL A 224 -17.18 18.18 3.83
CA VAL A 224 -15.84 18.55 4.33
C VAL A 224 -15.74 18.37 5.84
N GLU A 225 -16.73 18.87 6.59
CA GLU A 225 -16.78 18.70 8.04
C GLU A 225 -16.98 17.24 8.43
N ALA A 226 -17.87 16.51 7.75
CA ALA A 226 -18.05 15.08 7.97
C ALA A 226 -16.74 14.30 7.77
N ALA A 227 -16.07 14.48 6.63
CA ALA A 227 -14.78 13.82 6.35
C ALA A 227 -13.69 14.19 7.36
N THR A 228 -13.76 15.37 7.96
CA THR A 228 -12.79 15.82 8.98
C THR A 228 -12.83 14.92 10.21
N TYR A 229 -14.02 14.55 10.68
CA TYR A 229 -14.21 13.81 11.94
C TYR A 229 -14.67 12.36 11.77
N ALA A 230 -15.01 11.95 10.55
CA ALA A 230 -15.50 10.60 10.25
C ALA A 230 -14.48 9.52 10.61
N HIS A 231 -14.97 8.44 11.22
CA HIS A 231 -14.24 7.17 11.30
C HIS A 231 -14.30 6.45 9.96
N GLY A 232 -15.49 6.45 9.33
CA GLY A 232 -15.68 5.89 7.99
C GLY A 232 -16.95 6.38 7.31
N SER A 233 -17.39 5.68 6.27
CA SER A 233 -18.49 6.10 5.38
C SER A 233 -19.85 6.21 6.08
N LYS A 234 -20.03 5.55 7.24
CA LYS A 234 -21.24 5.71 8.07
C LYS A 234 -21.43 7.13 8.59
N ASP A 235 -20.34 7.88 8.68
CA ASP A 235 -20.32 9.27 9.15
C ASP A 235 -20.35 10.26 7.98
N MET A 236 -20.41 9.78 6.73
CA MET A 236 -20.39 10.60 5.51
C MET A 236 -21.80 10.81 4.93
N PRO A 237 -22.14 12.03 4.48
CA PRO A 237 -23.36 12.26 3.70
C PRO A 237 -23.39 11.43 2.41
N GLU A 238 -24.59 10.98 2.01
CA GLU A 238 -24.75 10.31 0.72
C GLU A 238 -24.49 11.27 -0.45
N ARG A 239 -23.73 10.80 -1.44
CA ARG A 239 -23.50 11.52 -2.70
C ARG A 239 -24.38 10.97 -3.82
N ASN A 240 -24.63 11.79 -4.83
CA ASN A 240 -25.27 11.32 -6.06
C ASN A 240 -24.29 10.49 -6.90
N ILE A 241 -24.25 9.18 -6.63
CA ILE A 241 -23.35 8.23 -7.29
C ILE A 241 -23.49 8.27 -8.81
N VAL A 242 -24.71 8.46 -9.33
CA VAL A 242 -24.97 8.49 -10.78
C VAL A 242 -24.28 9.67 -11.46
N GLU A 243 -24.33 10.85 -10.83
CA GLU A 243 -23.61 12.01 -11.36
C GLU A 243 -22.09 11.86 -11.18
N ASP A 244 -21.62 11.33 -10.05
CA ASP A 244 -20.19 11.12 -9.82
C ASP A 244 -19.57 10.17 -10.85
N ILE A 245 -20.19 9.01 -11.13
CA ILE A 245 -19.64 8.05 -12.11
C ILE A 245 -19.68 8.61 -13.54
N LYS A 246 -20.68 9.43 -13.87
CA LYS A 246 -20.78 10.10 -15.17
C LYS A 246 -19.62 11.08 -15.38
N PHE A 247 -19.32 11.91 -14.39
CA PHE A 247 -18.21 12.86 -14.46
C PHE A 247 -16.84 12.18 -14.32
N ALA A 248 -16.75 11.08 -13.56
CA ALA A 248 -15.53 10.26 -13.51
C ALA A 248 -15.22 9.62 -14.87
N GLN A 249 -16.22 9.12 -15.59
CA GLN A 249 -16.04 8.65 -16.97
C GLN A 249 -15.69 9.79 -17.93
N GLU A 250 -16.22 11.00 -17.70
CA GLU A 250 -15.85 12.17 -18.49
C GLU A 250 -14.36 12.53 -18.35
N ILE A 251 -13.75 12.35 -17.17
CA ILE A 251 -12.29 12.51 -16.97
C ILE A 251 -11.53 11.61 -17.95
N ILE A 252 -11.94 10.34 -18.08
CA ILE A 252 -11.32 9.39 -19.00
C ILE A 252 -11.59 9.79 -20.46
N ASN A 253 -12.87 9.97 -20.82
CA ASN A 253 -13.32 10.23 -22.18
C ASN A 253 -12.76 11.53 -22.78
N LYS A 254 -12.53 12.54 -21.92
CA LYS A 254 -11.94 13.83 -22.32
C LYS A 254 -10.43 13.93 -22.07
N ASN A 255 -9.77 12.83 -21.68
CA ASN A 255 -8.33 12.78 -21.40
C ASN A 255 -7.88 13.84 -20.38
N ARG A 256 -8.71 14.11 -19.37
CA ARG A 256 -8.39 15.08 -18.32
C ARG A 256 -7.27 14.51 -17.48
N ASN A 257 -6.17 15.26 -17.35
CA ASN A 257 -4.92 14.73 -16.79
C ASN A 257 -4.55 15.35 -15.44
N GLY A 258 -3.54 14.78 -14.76
CA GLY A 258 -3.10 15.21 -13.43
C GLY A 258 -2.64 16.68 -13.35
N LEU A 259 -2.27 17.32 -14.47
CA LEU A 259 -1.94 18.75 -14.46
C LEU A 259 -3.18 19.65 -14.36
N GLU A 260 -4.37 19.16 -14.68
CA GLU A 260 -5.61 19.87 -14.35
C GLU A 260 -5.83 19.92 -12.83
N VAL A 261 -5.52 18.85 -12.12
CA VAL A 261 -5.58 18.80 -10.64
C VAL A 261 -4.60 19.80 -10.03
N VAL A 262 -3.35 19.83 -10.52
CA VAL A 262 -2.33 20.83 -10.10
C VAL A 262 -2.83 22.26 -10.30
N LYS A 263 -3.41 22.56 -11.48
CA LYS A 263 -3.96 23.89 -11.78
C LYS A 263 -5.17 24.23 -10.91
N ALA A 264 -6.03 23.27 -10.62
CA ALA A 264 -7.21 23.46 -9.78
C ALA A 264 -6.81 23.77 -8.33
N LEU A 265 -5.85 23.03 -7.76
CA LEU A 265 -5.28 23.31 -6.44
C LEU A 265 -4.64 24.70 -6.37
N ALA A 266 -3.78 25.04 -7.33
CA ALA A 266 -3.07 26.31 -7.35
C ALA A 266 -4.02 27.52 -7.43
N LYS A 267 -5.10 27.41 -8.21
CA LYS A 267 -6.14 28.45 -8.32
C LYS A 267 -7.13 28.43 -7.15
N GLY A 268 -7.31 27.28 -6.51
CA GLY A 268 -8.22 27.05 -5.40
C GLY A 268 -7.67 27.41 -4.02
N GLY A 269 -6.50 28.06 -3.95
CA GLY A 269 -5.90 28.49 -2.68
C GLY A 269 -5.01 27.45 -1.99
N PHE A 270 -4.60 26.40 -2.70
CA PHE A 270 -3.71 25.34 -2.20
C PHE A 270 -2.39 25.27 -3.02
N PRO A 271 -1.58 26.34 -3.07
CA PRO A 271 -0.36 26.37 -3.87
C PRO A 271 0.71 25.40 -3.37
N ASP A 272 0.73 25.10 -2.07
CA ASP A 272 1.59 24.11 -1.43
C ASP A 272 1.23 22.69 -1.92
N VAL A 273 -0.04 22.29 -1.82
CA VAL A 273 -0.50 20.98 -2.28
C VAL A 273 -0.35 20.86 -3.80
N ALA A 274 -0.56 21.95 -4.55
CA ALA A 274 -0.30 21.98 -5.99
C ALA A 274 1.18 21.70 -6.31
N GLN A 275 2.09 22.28 -5.53
CA GLN A 275 3.53 22.08 -5.70
C GLN A 275 3.93 20.63 -5.38
N ASP A 276 3.38 20.04 -4.32
CA ASP A 276 3.62 18.65 -3.95
C ASP A 276 3.10 17.69 -5.03
N MET A 277 1.88 17.92 -5.52
CA MET A 277 1.29 17.15 -6.62
C MET A 277 2.14 17.26 -7.90
N LEU A 278 2.67 18.45 -8.20
CA LEU A 278 3.58 18.64 -9.34
C LEU A 278 4.91 17.91 -9.14
N ASN A 279 5.47 17.91 -7.93
CA ASN A 279 6.70 17.20 -7.62
C ASN A 279 6.52 15.68 -7.82
N ILE A 280 5.38 15.13 -7.43
CA ILE A 280 5.03 13.73 -7.71
C ILE A 280 4.89 13.46 -9.21
N GLN A 281 4.35 14.39 -10.00
CA GLN A 281 4.36 14.23 -11.48
C GLN A 281 5.79 14.27 -12.03
N LYS A 282 6.67 15.11 -11.46
CA LYS A 282 8.07 15.26 -11.89
C LYS A 282 8.93 14.05 -11.54
N ALA A 283 8.62 13.30 -10.49
CA ALA A 283 9.32 12.05 -10.18
C ALA A 283 9.33 11.08 -11.37
N LYS A 284 8.27 11.11 -12.19
CA LYS A 284 8.12 10.32 -13.43
C LYS A 284 9.11 10.68 -14.54
N LEU A 285 9.77 11.83 -14.43
CA LEU A 285 10.73 12.30 -15.43
C LEU A 285 12.16 11.85 -15.13
N THR A 286 12.44 11.54 -13.86
CA THR A 286 13.80 11.22 -13.39
C THR A 286 14.14 9.75 -13.59
N GLY A 287 13.14 8.87 -13.42
CA GLY A 287 13.35 7.42 -13.39
C GLY A 287 13.87 6.89 -12.05
N ASP A 288 14.23 7.76 -11.09
CA ASP A 288 14.86 7.36 -9.83
C ASP A 288 13.98 6.41 -9.02
N TYR A 289 12.69 6.72 -8.91
CA TYR A 289 11.74 5.89 -8.16
C TYR A 289 11.29 4.62 -8.91
N LEU A 290 11.86 4.31 -10.08
CA LEU A 290 11.61 3.05 -10.79
C LEU A 290 12.46 1.90 -10.24
N HIS A 291 13.46 2.20 -9.42
CA HIS A 291 14.36 1.22 -8.85
C HIS A 291 13.69 0.41 -7.71
N THR A 292 14.33 -0.72 -7.41
CA THR A 292 13.96 -1.66 -6.35
C THR A 292 13.73 -0.92 -5.03
N SER A 293 12.55 -1.14 -4.43
CA SER A 293 12.18 -0.63 -3.10
C SER A 293 12.05 0.89 -3.00
N ALA A 294 11.96 1.58 -4.14
CA ALA A 294 11.93 3.04 -4.12
C ALA A 294 10.64 3.62 -3.54
N ILE A 295 10.82 4.50 -2.56
CA ILE A 295 9.83 5.42 -1.98
C ILE A 295 10.37 6.85 -2.03
N ILE A 296 9.52 7.84 -1.69
CA ILE A 296 9.90 9.26 -1.62
C ILE A 296 9.67 9.73 -0.19
N VAL A 297 10.73 10.22 0.47
CA VAL A 297 10.73 10.62 1.88
C VAL A 297 11.16 12.08 2.04
N GLY A 298 10.74 12.70 3.17
CA GLY A 298 11.14 14.06 3.53
C GLY A 298 10.85 15.09 2.42
N GLU A 299 11.85 15.88 2.06
CA GLU A 299 11.76 16.94 1.04
C GLU A 299 11.87 16.43 -0.41
N GLY A 300 11.21 15.30 -0.71
CA GLY A 300 11.19 14.73 -2.06
C GLY A 300 12.40 13.85 -2.42
N GLN A 301 13.13 13.35 -1.41
CA GLN A 301 14.28 12.48 -1.61
C GLN A 301 13.82 11.06 -1.95
N VAL A 302 14.31 10.49 -3.06
CA VAL A 302 14.10 9.07 -3.33
C VAL A 302 14.98 8.24 -2.40
N LEU A 303 14.37 7.27 -1.72
CA LEU A 303 15.03 6.26 -0.89
C LEU A 303 14.66 4.89 -1.46
N SER A 304 15.65 4.09 -1.82
CA SER A 304 15.49 2.83 -2.55
C SER A 304 16.61 1.86 -2.17
N ALA A 305 16.51 0.60 -2.57
CA ALA A 305 17.56 -0.39 -2.34
C ALA A 305 18.89 -0.03 -3.05
N VAL A 306 18.93 0.97 -3.93
CA VAL A 306 20.15 1.46 -4.58
C VAL A 306 20.97 2.37 -3.67
N ASN A 307 20.30 3.26 -2.93
CA ASN A 307 20.94 4.27 -2.07
C ASN A 307 20.72 4.04 -0.57
N ASP A 308 19.89 3.06 -0.22
CA ASP A 308 19.64 2.55 1.13
C ASP A 308 19.75 1.03 1.11
N VAL A 309 20.95 0.55 0.79
CA VAL A 309 21.23 -0.88 0.61
C VAL A 309 21.16 -1.57 1.97
N ASN A 310 20.34 -2.62 2.08
CA ASN A 310 20.36 -3.46 3.28
C ASN A 310 21.70 -4.22 3.39
N ASP A 311 22.47 -3.92 4.42
CA ASP A 311 23.82 -4.44 4.65
C ASP A 311 23.91 -5.37 5.87
N TYR A 312 22.80 -6.03 6.21
CA TYR A 312 22.74 -6.96 7.35
C TYR A 312 23.84 -8.04 7.31
N ALA A 313 24.64 -8.09 8.37
CA ALA A 313 25.72 -9.05 8.61
C ALA A 313 25.70 -9.60 10.06
N GLY A 314 24.53 -9.60 10.71
CA GLY A 314 24.35 -10.07 12.09
C GLY A 314 24.10 -8.94 13.11
N PRO A 315 24.23 -9.22 14.42
CA PRO A 315 23.99 -8.23 15.47
C PRO A 315 24.81 -6.94 15.27
N ALA A 316 24.18 -5.79 15.54
CA ALA A 316 24.78 -4.45 15.39
C ALA A 316 25.17 -4.04 13.96
N THR A 317 24.65 -4.73 12.94
CA THR A 317 24.77 -4.35 11.51
C THR A 317 23.37 -4.26 10.88
N GLY A 318 23.23 -3.72 9.67
CA GLY A 318 21.92 -3.51 9.05
C GLY A 318 21.12 -2.39 9.73
N TYR A 319 19.86 -2.27 9.33
CA TYR A 319 18.91 -1.33 9.93
C TYR A 319 18.76 -1.56 11.44
N ARG A 320 18.78 -0.46 12.22
CA ARG A 320 18.57 -0.47 13.67
C ARG A 320 17.67 0.70 14.07
N LEU A 321 16.58 0.38 14.76
CA LEU A 321 15.72 1.38 15.37
C LEU A 321 16.45 2.10 16.53
N GLN A 322 16.79 3.37 16.30
CA GLN A 322 17.57 4.20 17.21
C GLN A 322 17.31 5.70 16.97
N GLY A 323 17.89 6.55 17.82
CA GLY A 323 17.81 8.01 17.66
C GLY A 323 16.37 8.54 17.69
N GLU A 324 16.11 9.57 16.90
CA GLU A 324 14.82 10.27 16.84
C GLU A 324 13.66 9.34 16.48
N ARG A 325 13.86 8.39 15.56
CA ARG A 325 12.82 7.42 15.17
C ARG A 325 12.41 6.54 16.35
N TRP A 326 13.36 6.17 17.23
CA TRP A 326 13.03 5.43 18.45
C TRP A 326 12.32 6.28 19.49
N GLU A 327 12.65 7.56 19.60
CA GLU A 327 11.91 8.49 20.46
C GLU A 327 10.47 8.67 19.98
N GLU A 328 10.26 8.78 18.67
CA GLU A 328 8.93 8.87 18.06
C GLU A 328 8.07 7.63 18.37
N ILE A 329 8.61 6.42 18.23
CA ILE A 329 7.89 5.17 18.53
C ILE A 329 7.57 5.02 20.01
N LYS A 330 8.44 5.48 20.92
CA LYS A 330 8.16 5.43 22.37
C LYS A 330 7.06 6.38 22.81
N ASN A 331 6.88 7.49 22.11
CA ASN A 331 6.01 8.60 22.48
C ASN A 331 4.52 8.34 22.15
N ILE A 332 4.00 7.20 22.62
CA ILE A 332 2.60 6.84 22.45
C ILE A 332 1.69 7.69 23.37
N PRO A 333 0.50 8.10 22.90
CA PRO A 333 -0.46 8.82 23.74
C PRO A 333 -0.91 7.94 24.92
N GLY A 334 -1.17 8.58 26.07
CA GLY A 334 -1.62 7.88 27.28
C GLY A 334 -0.52 7.22 28.12
N ALA A 335 0.74 7.25 27.70
CA ALA A 335 1.87 6.85 28.55
C ALA A 335 2.00 7.83 29.73
N LEU A 336 1.73 7.36 30.95
CA LEU A 336 1.81 8.16 32.17
C LEU A 336 3.28 8.37 32.59
N ASP A 337 3.65 9.59 32.97
CA ASP A 337 4.96 9.86 33.58
C ASP A 337 4.98 9.28 35.01
N PRO A 338 5.83 8.29 35.31
CA PRO A 338 5.86 7.66 36.64
C PRO A 338 6.24 8.64 37.76
N ASN A 339 6.87 9.78 37.48
CA ASN A 339 7.19 10.79 38.49
C ASN A 339 5.96 11.63 38.90
N GLU A 340 4.91 11.62 38.08
CA GLU A 340 3.63 12.29 38.35
C GLU A 340 2.61 11.33 38.98
N LEU A 341 2.95 10.04 39.08
CA LEU A 341 2.17 9.01 39.78
C LEU A 341 2.63 8.92 41.24
N GLY A 342 1.84 9.51 42.14
CA GLY A 342 2.11 9.57 43.58
C GLY A 342 2.10 8.22 44.30
#